data_AF-A0A8T4TRP6-F1
#
_entry.id   AF-A0A8T4TRP6-F1
#
_cell.length_a   1.000
_cell.length_b   1.000
_cell.length_c   1.000
_cell.angle_alpha   90.00
_cell.angle_beta   90.00
_cell.angle_gamma   90.00
#
_symmetry.space_group_name_H-M   'P 1'
#
loop_
_entity.id
_entity.type
_entity.pdbx_description
1 polymer ?
#
loop_
_entity_poly.entity_id
_entity_poly.type
_entity_poly.pdbx_seq_one_letter_code
_entity_poly.pdbx_strand_id
1 'polypeptide(L)'
;MKKIYSRLSKQVLDSLVVIILLTLIFAYNDRKEVTTIASWTSNVVLTFVVVTLSVLFLVLGYKLAARYYGNTITFKLWAISREEGIFSMKAYHIPLTKYFGQILAIFLTLISSGLVYFTAISTFSGEIKSKRKKFRQVTGYESAMTSIIGLVFSFMALFFFKSVGSELGVLINTWIIVGNIIPFSSLPGAYIAMKSRTSYIFVAALSVFLLILIGVLSIKAAVAIALILAVILTIVYFRYMEYKGKIFGDRF
;
A
#
# COMPACT_ATOMS: atom_id res chain seq x y z
N MET A 1 8.24 17.61 -25.67
CA MET A 1 8.83 16.31 -25.26
C MET A 1 9.54 16.34 -23.91
N LYS A 2 10.39 17.35 -23.58
CA LYS A 2 11.15 17.42 -22.31
C LYS A 2 10.34 17.14 -21.02
N LYS A 3 9.10 17.65 -20.90
CA LYS A 3 8.25 17.49 -19.69
C LYS A 3 7.73 16.07 -19.46
N ILE A 4 7.64 15.24 -20.51
CA ILE A 4 7.22 13.84 -20.39
C ILE A 4 8.40 12.99 -19.91
N TYR A 5 9.58 13.20 -20.50
CA TYR A 5 10.82 12.52 -20.10
C TYR A 5 11.18 12.81 -18.64
N SER A 6 11.05 14.05 -18.17
CA SER A 6 11.36 14.40 -16.77
C SER A 6 10.39 13.80 -15.75
N ARG A 7 9.14 13.55 -16.13
CA ARG A 7 8.15 12.88 -15.25
C ARG A 7 8.40 11.39 -15.17
N LEU A 8 8.75 10.78 -16.30
CA LEU A 8 9.02 9.35 -16.39
C LEU A 8 10.29 8.99 -15.61
N SER A 9 11.34 9.81 -15.73
CA SER A 9 12.56 9.63 -14.94
C SER A 9 12.30 9.75 -13.43
N LYS A 10 11.46 10.69 -13.00
CA LYS A 10 11.11 10.85 -11.57
C LYS A 10 10.31 9.66 -11.04
N GLN A 11 9.34 9.15 -11.77
CA GLN A 11 8.56 7.98 -11.33
C GLN A 11 9.43 6.73 -11.19
N VAL A 12 10.36 6.52 -12.12
CA VAL A 12 11.31 5.41 -12.07
C VAL A 12 12.23 5.58 -10.85
N LEU A 13 12.73 6.78 -10.62
CA LEU A 13 13.54 7.10 -9.43
C LEU A 13 12.77 6.81 -8.13
N ASP A 14 11.54 7.32 -7.99
CA ASP A 14 10.72 7.12 -6.79
C ASP A 14 10.46 5.63 -6.55
N SER A 15 10.19 4.86 -7.61
CA SER A 15 9.99 3.40 -7.52
C SER A 15 11.26 2.67 -7.11
N LEU A 16 12.41 3.06 -7.69
CA LEU A 16 13.71 2.49 -7.37
C LEU A 16 14.10 2.76 -5.91
N VAL A 17 13.86 3.98 -5.40
CA VAL A 17 14.10 4.31 -3.99
C VAL A 17 13.23 3.45 -3.07
N VAL A 18 11.94 3.27 -3.39
CA VAL A 18 11.05 2.37 -2.63
C VAL A 18 11.58 0.94 -2.61
N ILE A 19 12.03 0.42 -3.76
CA ILE A 19 12.59 -0.93 -3.87
C ILE A 19 13.85 -1.07 -3.01
N ILE A 20 14.79 -0.12 -3.10
CA ILE A 20 16.03 -0.16 -2.30
C ILE A 20 15.70 -0.12 -0.80
N LEU A 21 14.82 0.80 -0.37
CA LEU A 21 14.46 0.93 1.03
C LEU A 21 13.78 -0.33 1.58
N LEU A 22 12.80 -0.88 0.86
CA LEU A 22 12.15 -2.13 1.27
C LEU A 22 13.14 -3.29 1.29
N THR A 23 14.05 -3.36 0.32
CA THR A 23 15.09 -4.39 0.30
C THR A 23 15.96 -4.32 1.55
N LEU A 24 16.43 -3.12 1.92
CA LEU A 24 17.23 -2.94 3.14
C LEU A 24 16.44 -3.29 4.40
N ILE A 25 15.17 -2.90 4.46
CA ILE A 25 14.28 -3.18 5.60
C ILE A 25 14.08 -4.70 5.77
N PHE A 26 13.79 -5.42 4.70
CA PHE A 26 13.53 -6.86 4.77
C PHE A 26 14.80 -7.71 4.90
N ALA A 27 15.90 -7.30 4.27
CA ALA A 27 17.18 -7.99 4.37
C ALA A 27 17.97 -7.65 5.66
N TYR A 28 17.45 -6.74 6.51
CA TYR A 28 18.09 -6.39 7.77
C TYR A 28 18.10 -7.57 8.76
N ASN A 29 17.00 -8.33 8.83
CA ASN A 29 16.89 -9.48 9.72
C ASN A 29 16.67 -10.76 8.91
N ASP A 30 17.78 -11.43 8.60
CA ASP A 30 17.82 -12.73 7.92
C ASP A 30 17.37 -13.91 8.80
N ARG A 31 17.02 -13.67 10.08
CA ARG A 31 16.57 -14.67 11.08
C ARG A 31 17.52 -15.85 11.30
N LYS A 32 18.76 -15.77 10.82
CA LYS A 32 19.80 -16.78 11.04
C LYS A 32 20.59 -16.46 12.31
N GLU A 33 20.92 -17.49 13.08
CA GLU A 33 21.69 -17.37 14.32
C GLU A 33 23.15 -16.91 14.07
N VAL A 34 23.71 -17.24 12.90
CA VAL A 34 25.07 -16.84 12.50
C VAL A 34 25.02 -16.11 11.16
N THR A 35 25.33 -14.81 11.18
CA THR A 35 25.41 -13.98 9.98
C THR A 35 26.80 -14.05 9.38
N THR A 36 26.97 -14.84 8.31
CA THR A 36 28.16 -14.74 7.45
C THR A 36 27.89 -13.73 6.33
N ILE A 37 28.88 -12.90 6.01
CA ILE A 37 28.76 -11.83 5.00
C ILE A 37 28.26 -12.39 3.65
N ALA A 38 28.76 -13.55 3.24
CA ALA A 38 28.36 -14.20 1.99
C ALA A 38 26.88 -14.66 1.99
N SER A 39 26.39 -15.17 3.13
CA SER A 39 24.97 -15.54 3.24
C SER A 39 24.05 -14.31 3.24
N TRP A 40 24.51 -13.22 3.85
CA TRP A 40 23.76 -11.97 3.91
C TRP A 40 23.64 -11.33 2.52
N THR A 41 24.73 -11.26 1.75
CA THR A 41 24.67 -10.69 0.39
C THR A 41 23.77 -11.51 -0.55
N SER A 42 23.78 -12.83 -0.45
CA SER A 42 22.86 -13.69 -1.22
C SER A 42 21.39 -13.42 -0.86
N ASN A 43 21.09 -13.30 0.44
CA ASN A 43 19.76 -12.97 0.92
C ASN A 43 19.30 -11.58 0.48
N VAL A 44 20.19 -10.58 0.49
CA VAL A 44 19.90 -9.22 -0.02
C VAL A 44 19.52 -9.27 -1.50
N VAL A 45 20.26 -10.02 -2.33
CA VAL A 45 19.96 -10.14 -3.77
C VAL A 45 18.61 -10.82 -4.00
N LEU A 46 18.32 -11.91 -3.29
CA LEU A 46 17.03 -12.59 -3.39
C LEU A 46 15.88 -11.66 -2.95
N THR A 47 16.06 -10.98 -1.82
CA THR A 47 15.10 -10.01 -1.30
C THR A 47 14.85 -8.89 -2.30
N PHE A 48 15.90 -8.37 -2.94
CA PHE A 48 15.80 -7.33 -3.96
C PHE A 48 14.91 -7.77 -5.13
N VAL A 49 15.09 -8.99 -5.64
CA VAL A 49 14.26 -9.54 -6.74
C VAL A 49 12.80 -9.65 -6.31
N VAL A 50 12.54 -10.20 -5.13
CA VAL A 50 11.17 -10.40 -4.62
C VAL A 50 10.47 -9.08 -4.33
N VAL A 51 11.15 -8.11 -3.71
CA VAL A 51 10.63 -6.75 -3.50
C VAL A 51 10.34 -6.08 -4.84
N THR A 52 11.25 -6.17 -5.81
CA THR A 52 11.07 -5.59 -7.14
C THR A 52 9.81 -6.12 -7.80
N LEU A 53 9.63 -7.44 -7.83
CA LEU A 53 8.42 -8.05 -8.37
C LEU A 53 7.16 -7.57 -7.63
N SER A 54 7.18 -7.59 -6.30
CA SER A 54 6.05 -7.18 -5.46
C SER A 54 5.63 -5.73 -5.72
N VAL A 55 6.59 -4.81 -5.79
CA VAL A 55 6.36 -3.39 -6.10
C VAL A 55 5.86 -3.22 -7.54
N LEU A 56 6.38 -4.00 -8.50
CA LEU A 56 5.91 -3.95 -9.88
C LEU A 56 4.44 -4.38 -10.00
N PHE A 57 4.01 -5.46 -9.33
CA PHE A 57 2.60 -5.86 -9.29
C PHE A 57 1.72 -4.72 -8.76
N LEU A 58 2.11 -4.11 -7.64
CA LEU A 58 1.38 -2.97 -7.05
C LEU A 58 1.27 -1.79 -8.05
N VAL A 59 2.39 -1.39 -8.65
CA VAL A 59 2.43 -0.29 -9.63
C VAL A 59 1.62 -0.60 -10.88
N LEU A 60 1.64 -1.86 -11.34
CA LEU A 60 0.82 -2.32 -12.46
C LEU A 60 -0.67 -2.19 -12.14
N GLY A 61 -1.11 -2.60 -10.95
CA GLY A 61 -2.50 -2.43 -10.50
C GLY A 61 -2.94 -0.97 -10.54
N TYR A 62 -2.13 -0.06 -9.98
CA TYR A 62 -2.43 1.38 -10.04
C TYR A 62 -2.49 1.92 -11.47
N LYS A 63 -1.55 1.54 -12.33
CA LYS A 63 -1.51 2.03 -13.72
C LYS A 63 -2.67 1.49 -14.56
N LEU A 64 -3.06 0.24 -14.37
CA LEU A 64 -4.18 -0.38 -15.08
C LEU A 64 -5.51 0.27 -14.67
N ALA A 65 -5.75 0.44 -13.37
CA ALA A 65 -6.91 1.15 -12.86
C ALA A 65 -6.99 2.59 -13.38
N ALA A 66 -5.88 3.32 -13.30
CA ALA A 66 -5.80 4.69 -13.82
C ALA A 66 -6.21 4.78 -15.28
N ARG A 67 -5.66 3.88 -16.11
CA ARG A 67 -5.92 3.85 -17.54
C ARG A 67 -7.38 3.57 -17.84
N TYR A 68 -8.01 2.66 -17.09
CA TYR A 68 -9.43 2.36 -17.22
C TYR A 68 -10.31 3.59 -16.96
N TYR A 69 -9.99 4.39 -15.94
CA TYR A 69 -10.72 5.63 -15.62
C TYR A 69 -10.31 6.85 -16.49
N GLY A 70 -9.35 6.69 -17.42
CA GLY A 70 -8.87 7.78 -18.27
C GLY A 70 -7.92 8.76 -17.57
N ASN A 71 -7.35 8.34 -16.43
CA ASN A 71 -6.43 9.11 -15.61
C ASN A 71 -4.98 8.64 -15.83
N THR A 72 -4.02 9.51 -15.49
CA THR A 72 -2.61 9.14 -15.38
C THR A 72 -2.20 9.17 -13.94
N ILE A 73 -1.62 8.06 -13.47
CA ILE A 73 -1.13 7.98 -12.10
C ILE A 73 0.39 7.96 -12.09
N THR A 74 0.94 8.77 -11.19
CA THR A 74 2.36 8.82 -10.86
C THR A 74 2.57 8.14 -9.51
N PHE A 75 3.44 7.13 -9.50
CA PHE A 75 3.90 6.51 -8.26
C PHE A 75 4.91 7.44 -7.60
N LYS A 76 4.76 7.68 -6.31
CA LYS A 76 5.55 8.65 -5.54
C LYS A 76 5.93 8.05 -4.19
N LEU A 77 7.04 8.53 -3.63
CA LEU A 77 7.35 8.31 -2.23
C LEU A 77 6.27 8.93 -1.34
N TRP A 78 5.90 8.21 -0.29
CA TRP A 78 4.97 8.76 0.70
C TRP A 78 5.65 9.92 1.44
N ALA A 79 4.95 11.03 1.50
CA ALA A 79 5.32 12.22 2.23
C ALA A 79 4.08 12.73 2.95
N ILE A 80 4.25 13.21 4.19
CA ILE A 80 3.17 13.88 4.89
C ILE A 80 2.97 15.22 4.18
N SER A 81 1.79 15.40 3.57
CA SER A 81 1.47 16.63 2.86
C SER A 81 1.43 17.80 3.84
N ARG A 82 1.97 18.95 3.41
CA ARG A 82 2.05 20.20 4.17
C ARG A 82 0.67 20.78 4.56
N GLU A 83 -0.41 20.26 3.99
CA GLU A 83 -1.80 20.65 4.28
C GLU A 83 -2.33 20.08 5.61
N GLU A 84 -1.65 19.10 6.22
CA GLU A 84 -1.93 18.64 7.58
C GLU A 84 -1.16 19.52 8.58
N GLY A 85 -1.66 20.74 8.78
CA GLY A 85 -1.01 21.87 9.46
C GLY A 85 -0.69 21.74 10.96
N ILE A 86 -0.59 20.53 11.52
CA ILE A 86 -0.38 20.32 12.96
C ILE A 86 1.11 20.18 13.31
N PHE A 87 1.96 19.72 12.38
CA PHE A 87 3.39 19.48 12.62
C PHE A 87 4.31 20.26 11.66
N SER A 88 3.96 21.51 11.35
CA SER A 88 4.94 22.41 10.71
C SER A 88 5.93 22.88 11.78
N MET A 89 7.04 22.14 11.94
CA MET A 89 8.21 22.66 12.64
C MET A 89 8.80 23.83 11.84
N LYS A 90 8.20 25.02 11.97
CA LYS A 90 8.68 26.26 11.35
C LYS A 90 10.11 26.62 11.77
N ALA A 91 10.60 26.04 12.87
CA ALA A 91 11.92 26.34 13.45
C ALA A 91 13.10 25.74 12.65
N TYR A 92 12.91 24.62 11.95
CA TYR A 92 13.98 23.99 11.17
C TYR A 92 13.55 23.90 9.70
N HIS A 93 14.24 24.65 8.82
CA HIS A 93 14.05 24.62 7.36
C HIS A 93 14.37 23.27 6.70
N ILE A 94 14.52 22.20 7.49
CA ILE A 94 14.83 20.87 7.02
C ILE A 94 13.51 20.23 6.55
N PRO A 95 13.41 19.77 5.28
CA PRO A 95 12.21 19.12 4.75
C PRO A 95 12.08 17.67 5.26
N LEU A 96 12.24 17.46 6.57
CA LEU A 96 12.08 16.15 7.25
C LEU A 96 10.70 15.54 6.97
N THR A 97 9.67 16.37 6.83
CA THR A 97 8.30 15.94 6.49
C THR A 97 8.21 15.21 5.15
N LYS A 98 9.11 15.51 4.20
CA LYS A 98 9.16 14.86 2.89
C LYS A 98 9.63 13.40 2.99
N TYR A 99 10.50 13.10 3.94
CA TYR A 99 11.11 11.78 4.11
C TYR A 99 10.63 11.05 5.38
N PHE A 100 9.63 11.61 6.06
CA PHE A 100 9.18 11.10 7.35
C PHE A 100 8.73 9.65 7.27
N GLY A 101 8.02 9.27 6.19
CA GLY A 101 7.57 7.90 6.00
C GLY A 101 8.70 6.89 5.91
N GLN A 102 9.77 7.25 5.20
CA GLN A 102 10.95 6.41 5.02
C GLN A 102 11.78 6.34 6.30
N ILE A 103 11.91 7.46 7.00
CA ILE A 103 12.59 7.51 8.30
C ILE A 103 11.83 6.65 9.32
N LEU A 104 10.51 6.79 9.40
CA LEU A 104 9.66 5.99 10.28
C LEU A 104 9.78 4.49 9.96
N ALA A 105 9.84 4.15 8.66
CA ALA A 105 10.03 2.78 8.22
C ALA A 105 11.32 2.15 8.74
N ILE A 106 12.44 2.86 8.56
CA ILE A 106 13.76 2.42 9.04
C ILE A 106 13.76 2.35 10.57
N PHE A 107 13.27 3.40 11.23
CA PHE A 107 13.26 3.52 12.68
C PHE A 107 12.45 2.39 13.35
N LEU A 108 11.24 2.10 12.87
CA LEU A 108 10.42 1.00 13.37
C LEU A 108 11.07 -0.36 13.14
N THR A 109 11.73 -0.55 12.01
CA THR A 109 12.45 -1.79 11.71
C THR A 109 13.63 -1.98 12.66
N LEU A 110 14.40 -0.93 12.93
CA LEU A 110 15.54 -0.99 13.85
C LEU A 110 15.11 -1.24 15.30
N ILE A 111 14.11 -0.50 15.79
CA ILE A 111 13.62 -0.66 17.18
C ILE A 111 12.99 -2.02 17.42
N SER A 112 12.28 -2.55 16.42
CA SER A 112 11.68 -3.89 16.52
C SER A 112 12.67 -5.02 16.24
N SER A 113 13.96 -4.72 16.01
CA SER A 113 14.97 -5.69 15.58
C SER A 113 14.52 -6.53 14.36
N GLY A 114 13.77 -5.92 13.45
CA GLY A 114 13.21 -6.57 12.27
C GLY A 114 11.99 -7.47 12.53
N LEU A 115 11.29 -7.34 13.66
CA LEU A 115 10.02 -8.04 13.89
C LEU A 115 8.83 -7.34 13.21
N VAL A 116 8.88 -6.01 13.11
CA VAL A 116 7.83 -5.18 12.52
C VAL A 116 8.39 -4.41 11.34
N TYR A 117 7.74 -4.53 10.17
CA TYR A 117 8.17 -3.86 8.95
C TYR A 117 7.13 -2.84 8.51
N PHE A 118 7.46 -1.55 8.61
CA PHE A 118 6.57 -0.51 8.15
C PHE A 118 6.81 -0.22 6.65
N THR A 119 5.95 -0.79 5.81
CA THR A 119 6.08 -0.77 4.33
C THR A 119 5.28 0.35 3.65
N ALA A 120 4.56 1.16 4.42
CA ALA A 120 3.76 2.28 3.94
C ALA A 120 4.64 3.47 3.51
N ILE A 121 5.60 3.25 2.62
CA ILE A 121 6.60 4.23 2.17
C ILE A 121 6.30 4.83 0.79
N SER A 122 5.22 4.39 0.16
CA SER A 122 4.81 4.81 -1.18
C SER A 122 3.35 5.20 -1.24
N THR A 123 3.04 6.15 -2.12
CA THR A 123 1.68 6.54 -2.48
C THR A 123 1.59 6.75 -4.00
N PHE A 124 0.42 7.13 -4.47
CA PHE A 124 0.19 7.49 -5.86
C PHE A 124 -0.55 8.81 -5.97
N SER A 125 -0.36 9.49 -7.09
CA SER A 125 -1.00 10.77 -7.38
C SER A 125 -1.54 10.76 -8.81
N GLY A 126 -2.85 10.95 -8.92
CA GLY A 126 -3.56 10.99 -10.19
C GLY A 126 -3.63 12.40 -10.78
N GLU A 127 -3.39 12.50 -12.09
CA GLU A 127 -3.66 13.68 -12.92
C GLU A 127 -4.59 13.27 -14.08
N ILE A 128 -5.56 14.13 -14.45
CA ILE A 128 -6.46 13.87 -15.59
C ILE A 128 -5.67 14.04 -16.89
N LYS A 129 -5.67 13.01 -17.75
CA LYS A 129 -4.96 13.04 -19.04
C LYS A 129 -5.79 13.67 -20.17
N SER A 130 -7.12 13.69 -20.05
CA SER A 130 -8.01 13.99 -21.18
C SER A 130 -8.23 15.49 -21.41
N LYS A 131 -7.78 15.99 -22.58
CA LYS A 131 -8.13 17.34 -23.09
C LYS A 131 -9.62 17.53 -23.36
N ARG A 132 -10.38 16.45 -23.64
CA ARG A 132 -11.85 16.51 -23.87
C ARG A 132 -12.65 16.60 -22.57
N LYS A 133 -12.07 16.22 -21.44
CA LYS A 133 -12.68 16.30 -20.10
C LYS A 133 -11.96 17.33 -19.22
N LYS A 134 -11.61 18.49 -19.79
CA LYS A 134 -10.86 19.57 -19.13
C LYS A 134 -11.48 20.05 -17.81
N PHE A 135 -12.78 19.80 -17.60
CA PHE A 135 -13.53 20.20 -16.40
C PHE A 135 -13.91 19.04 -15.46
N ARG A 136 -13.52 17.80 -15.76
CA ARG A 136 -13.82 16.67 -14.86
C ARG A 136 -12.65 16.51 -13.89
N GLN A 137 -12.84 16.96 -12.65
CA GLN A 137 -11.91 16.63 -11.56
C GLN A 137 -11.87 15.11 -11.35
N VAL A 138 -10.71 14.55 -10.99
CA VAL A 138 -10.62 13.14 -10.56
C VAL A 138 -11.55 13.03 -9.38
N THR A 139 -12.63 12.28 -9.56
CA THR A 139 -13.57 12.09 -8.46
C THR A 139 -12.86 11.27 -7.40
N GLY A 140 -13.10 11.58 -6.14
CA GLY A 140 -12.49 10.83 -5.05
C GLY A 140 -12.74 9.32 -5.14
N TYR A 141 -13.89 8.94 -5.72
CA TYR A 141 -14.25 7.56 -6.02
C TYR A 141 -13.24 6.86 -6.96
N GLU A 142 -12.78 7.52 -8.02
CA GLU A 142 -11.78 6.95 -8.95
C GLU A 142 -10.44 6.67 -8.23
N SER A 143 -10.03 7.57 -7.33
CA SER A 143 -8.83 7.34 -6.50
C SER A 143 -9.02 6.16 -5.55
N ALA A 144 -10.17 6.06 -4.88
CA ALA A 144 -10.50 4.93 -4.00
C ALA A 144 -10.49 3.59 -4.75
N MET A 145 -11.13 3.54 -5.92
CA MET A 145 -11.14 2.33 -6.76
C MET A 145 -9.74 1.97 -7.26
N THR A 146 -8.92 2.97 -7.58
CA THR A 146 -7.52 2.73 -7.94
C THR A 146 -6.73 2.15 -6.76
N SER A 147 -6.92 2.65 -5.54
CA SER A 147 -6.33 2.07 -4.33
C SER A 147 -6.71 0.60 -4.16
N ILE A 148 -8.00 0.27 -4.31
CA ILE A 148 -8.52 -1.10 -4.19
C ILE A 148 -7.88 -2.01 -5.23
N ILE A 149 -7.82 -1.59 -6.50
CA ILE A 149 -7.23 -2.41 -7.58
C ILE A 149 -5.72 -2.60 -7.33
N GLY A 150 -5.01 -1.60 -6.83
CA GLY A 150 -3.61 -1.77 -6.41
C GLY A 150 -3.45 -2.85 -5.34
N LEU A 151 -4.30 -2.84 -4.31
CA LEU A 151 -4.32 -3.88 -3.27
C LEU A 151 -4.64 -5.27 -3.84
N VAL A 152 -5.59 -5.38 -4.78
CA VAL A 152 -5.89 -6.64 -5.46
C VAL A 152 -4.65 -7.19 -6.17
N PHE A 153 -3.86 -6.34 -6.84
CA PHE A 153 -2.61 -6.78 -7.47
C PHE A 153 -1.55 -7.21 -6.45
N SER A 154 -1.50 -6.60 -5.27
CA SER A 154 -0.67 -7.11 -4.17
C SER A 154 -1.14 -8.47 -3.66
N PHE A 155 -2.44 -8.73 -3.61
CA PHE A 155 -2.95 -10.09 -3.34
C PHE A 155 -2.57 -11.08 -4.43
N MET A 156 -2.62 -10.69 -5.71
CA MET A 156 -2.17 -11.55 -6.81
C MET A 156 -0.68 -11.90 -6.67
N ALA A 157 0.17 -10.94 -6.31
CA ALA A 157 1.58 -11.19 -6.02
C ALA A 157 1.74 -12.14 -4.82
N LEU A 158 0.98 -11.93 -3.74
CA LEU A 158 0.99 -12.80 -2.56
C LEU A 158 0.62 -14.25 -2.95
N PHE A 159 -0.44 -14.45 -3.74
CA PHE A 159 -0.86 -15.77 -4.21
C PHE A 159 0.17 -16.41 -5.13
N PHE A 160 0.80 -15.62 -6.00
CA PHE A 160 1.89 -16.09 -6.85
C PHE A 160 3.05 -16.62 -5.99
N PHE A 161 3.54 -15.85 -5.02
CA PHE A 161 4.62 -16.28 -4.14
C PHE A 161 4.23 -17.47 -3.25
N LYS A 162 2.99 -17.51 -2.75
CA LYS A 162 2.48 -18.67 -2.00
C LYS A 162 2.46 -19.94 -2.86
N SER A 163 2.09 -19.82 -4.14
CA SER A 163 2.03 -20.95 -5.07
C SER A 163 3.41 -21.49 -5.44
N VAL A 164 4.43 -20.62 -5.50
CA VAL A 164 5.84 -20.99 -5.74
C VAL A 164 6.54 -21.43 -4.44
N GLY A 165 5.87 -21.35 -3.28
CA GLY A 165 6.45 -21.71 -1.98
C GLY A 165 7.45 -20.70 -1.42
N SER A 166 7.43 -19.44 -1.90
CA SER A 166 8.32 -18.39 -1.42
C SER A 166 7.75 -17.71 -0.17
N GLU A 167 8.20 -18.14 1.02
CA GLU A 167 7.78 -17.55 2.29
C GLU A 167 8.14 -16.06 2.40
N LEU A 168 9.34 -15.69 1.93
CA LEU A 168 9.80 -14.31 1.91
C LEU A 168 8.90 -13.42 1.03
N GLY A 169 8.45 -13.92 -0.12
CA GLY A 169 7.50 -13.20 -0.97
C GLY A 169 6.12 -13.05 -0.35
N VAL A 170 5.64 -14.07 0.37
CA VAL A 170 4.39 -13.98 1.14
C VAL A 170 4.52 -12.94 2.25
N LEU A 171 5.63 -12.95 3.00
CA LEU A 171 5.91 -12.00 4.08
C LEU A 171 5.96 -10.56 3.55
N ILE A 172 6.71 -10.30 2.49
CA ILE A 172 6.83 -8.95 1.90
C ILE A 172 5.46 -8.44 1.46
N ASN A 173 4.69 -9.25 0.72
CA ASN A 173 3.38 -8.82 0.23
C ASN A 173 2.38 -8.65 1.36
N THR A 174 2.43 -9.48 2.40
CA THR A 174 1.62 -9.33 3.62
C THR A 174 1.82 -7.93 4.21
N TRP A 175 3.07 -7.55 4.42
CA TRP A 175 3.38 -6.24 4.97
C TRP A 175 3.03 -5.11 4.00
N ILE A 176 3.26 -5.25 2.70
CA ILE A 176 2.82 -4.25 1.69
C ILE A 176 1.30 -4.05 1.78
N ILE A 177 0.51 -5.12 1.88
CA ILE A 177 -0.95 -5.06 2.00
C ILE A 177 -1.34 -4.33 3.29
N VAL A 178 -0.76 -4.73 4.43
CA VAL A 178 -1.01 -4.07 5.73
C VAL A 178 -0.72 -2.57 5.64
N GLY A 179 0.45 -2.20 5.13
CA GLY A 179 0.84 -0.79 4.99
C GLY A 179 -0.10 0.03 4.11
N ASN A 180 -0.58 -0.54 3.00
CA ASN A 180 -1.49 0.15 2.08
C ASN A 180 -2.94 0.24 2.58
N ILE A 181 -3.33 -0.49 3.64
CA ILE A 181 -4.68 -0.44 4.24
C ILE A 181 -4.75 0.59 5.38
N ILE A 182 -3.62 1.05 5.91
CA ILE A 182 -3.59 2.05 6.98
C ILE A 182 -4.31 3.33 6.49
N PRO A 183 -5.37 3.79 7.18
CA PRO A 183 -6.17 4.92 6.74
C PRO A 183 -5.54 6.24 7.19
N PHE A 184 -4.31 6.51 6.74
CA PHE A 184 -3.52 7.64 7.22
C PHE A 184 -3.00 8.56 6.10
N SER A 185 -3.22 9.87 6.28
CA SER A 185 -2.75 10.93 5.38
C SER A 185 -3.03 10.64 3.90
N SER A 186 -2.00 10.69 3.04
CA SER A 186 -2.06 10.41 1.61
C SER A 186 -1.86 8.93 1.25
N LEU A 187 -1.95 7.99 2.19
CA LEU A 187 -1.81 6.56 1.90
C LEU A 187 -3.06 6.00 1.18
N PRO A 188 -2.91 4.90 0.41
CA PRO A 188 -4.01 4.30 -0.33
C PRO A 188 -5.23 3.96 0.52
N GLY A 189 -5.04 3.49 1.76
CA GLY A 189 -6.10 3.17 2.70
C GLY A 189 -6.95 4.39 3.07
N ALA A 190 -6.35 5.58 3.19
CA ALA A 190 -7.09 6.81 3.45
C ALA A 190 -7.99 7.18 2.27
N TYR A 191 -7.54 7.00 1.02
CA TYR A 191 -8.41 7.24 -0.14
C TYR A 191 -9.65 6.33 -0.15
N ILE A 192 -9.53 5.09 0.33
CA ILE A 192 -10.67 4.17 0.43
C ILE A 192 -11.60 4.63 1.57
N ALA A 193 -11.04 4.85 2.76
CA ALA A 193 -11.79 5.24 3.97
C ALA A 193 -12.54 6.56 3.83
N MET A 194 -11.90 7.58 3.24
CA MET A 194 -12.50 8.91 3.06
C MET A 194 -13.63 8.93 2.02
N LYS A 195 -13.76 7.91 1.17
CA LYS A 195 -14.75 7.88 0.09
C LYS A 195 -15.90 6.95 0.37
N SER A 196 -15.63 5.82 1.00
CA SER A 196 -16.66 4.92 1.49
C SER A 196 -16.13 4.16 2.68
N ARG A 197 -16.60 4.51 3.89
CA ARG A 197 -16.26 3.80 5.13
C ARG A 197 -16.62 2.32 5.04
N THR A 198 -17.77 2.02 4.43
CA THR A 198 -18.26 0.64 4.24
C THR A 198 -17.37 -0.15 3.27
N SER A 199 -16.92 0.46 2.17
CA SER A 199 -15.96 -0.19 1.27
C SER A 199 -14.59 -0.38 1.95
N TYR A 200 -14.16 0.57 2.78
CA TYR A 200 -12.93 0.43 3.57
C TYR A 200 -12.99 -0.76 4.51
N ILE A 201 -14.09 -0.92 5.24
CA ILE A 201 -14.27 -2.03 6.18
C ILE A 201 -14.31 -3.36 5.46
N PHE A 202 -14.99 -3.44 4.30
CA PHE A 202 -14.95 -4.62 3.47
C PHE A 202 -13.52 -5.00 3.07
N VAL A 203 -12.75 -4.04 2.52
CA VAL A 203 -11.38 -4.28 2.07
C VAL A 203 -10.44 -4.60 3.23
N ALA A 204 -10.54 -3.88 4.35
CA ALA A 204 -9.74 -4.12 5.54
C ALA A 204 -10.04 -5.49 6.16
N ALA A 205 -11.31 -5.85 6.34
CA ALA A 205 -11.72 -7.15 6.86
C ALA A 205 -11.29 -8.28 5.93
N LEU A 206 -11.52 -8.14 4.62
CA LEU A 206 -11.08 -9.11 3.63
C LEU A 206 -9.57 -9.34 3.73
N SER A 207 -8.81 -8.26 3.85
CA SER A 207 -7.35 -8.33 3.94
C SER A 207 -6.88 -8.99 5.22
N VAL A 208 -7.42 -8.59 6.38
CA VAL A 208 -7.06 -9.18 7.67
C VAL A 208 -7.38 -10.68 7.70
N PHE A 209 -8.61 -11.08 7.33
CA PHE A 209 -8.99 -12.48 7.31
C PHE A 209 -8.18 -13.29 6.30
N LEU A 210 -7.94 -12.75 5.11
CA LEU A 210 -7.16 -13.45 4.08
C LEU A 210 -5.70 -13.65 4.51
N LEU A 211 -5.07 -12.65 5.12
CA LEU A 211 -3.69 -12.75 5.62
C LEU A 211 -3.55 -13.75 6.78
N ILE A 212 -4.56 -13.87 7.64
CA ILE A 212 -4.58 -14.88 8.71
C ILE A 212 -4.80 -16.28 8.10
N LEU A 213 -5.80 -16.44 7.24
CA LEU A 213 -6.23 -17.74 6.72
C LEU A 213 -5.24 -18.35 5.72
N ILE A 214 -4.48 -17.54 4.98
CA ILE A 214 -3.50 -18.05 4.00
C ILE A 214 -2.29 -18.74 4.62
N GLY A 215 -2.07 -18.54 5.92
CA GLY A 215 -1.09 -19.29 6.71
C GLY A 215 -1.53 -20.73 7.01
N VAL A 216 -2.84 -20.98 7.06
CA VAL A 216 -3.41 -22.23 7.60
C VAL A 216 -4.15 -23.05 6.53
N LEU A 217 -4.80 -22.39 5.58
CA LEU A 217 -5.67 -23.02 4.58
C LEU A 217 -5.09 -22.95 3.17
N SER A 218 -5.63 -23.77 2.27
CA SER A 218 -5.35 -23.65 0.83
C SER A 218 -5.81 -22.28 0.31
N ILE A 219 -5.13 -21.74 -0.71
CA ILE A 219 -5.44 -20.41 -1.27
C ILE A 219 -6.94 -20.28 -1.61
N LYS A 220 -7.53 -21.31 -2.23
CA LYS A 220 -8.94 -21.33 -2.61
C LYS A 220 -9.87 -21.24 -1.39
N ALA A 221 -9.62 -22.04 -0.37
CA ALA A 221 -10.42 -22.05 0.85
C ALA A 221 -10.25 -20.75 1.66
N ALA A 222 -9.02 -20.25 1.78
CA ALA A 222 -8.72 -18.99 2.44
C ALA A 222 -9.47 -17.81 1.80
N VAL A 223 -9.47 -17.71 0.46
CA VAL A 223 -10.20 -16.66 -0.26
C VAL A 223 -11.71 -16.78 -0.06
N ALA A 224 -12.28 -17.98 -0.18
CA ALA A 224 -13.72 -18.18 -0.02
C ALA A 224 -14.20 -17.80 1.39
N ILE A 225 -13.52 -18.29 2.43
CA ILE A 225 -13.89 -18.04 3.82
C ILE A 225 -13.65 -16.57 4.18
N ALA A 226 -12.51 -15.98 3.78
CA ALA A 226 -12.23 -14.57 4.02
C ALA A 226 -13.28 -13.65 3.39
N LEU A 227 -13.73 -13.97 2.17
CA LEU A 227 -14.77 -13.21 1.49
C LEU A 227 -16.11 -13.28 2.23
N ILE A 228 -16.53 -14.47 2.66
CA ILE A 228 -17.77 -14.65 3.44
C ILE A 228 -17.70 -13.85 4.74
N LEU A 229 -16.62 -13.99 5.50
CA LEU A 229 -16.44 -13.26 6.77
C LEU A 229 -16.40 -11.73 6.56
N ALA A 230 -15.72 -11.26 5.51
CA ALA A 230 -15.67 -9.83 5.18
C ALA A 230 -17.05 -9.28 4.81
N VAL A 231 -17.85 -10.02 4.05
CA VAL A 231 -19.23 -9.65 3.71
C VAL A 231 -20.10 -9.57 4.96
N ILE A 232 -20.05 -10.59 5.82
CA ILE A 232 -20.81 -10.61 7.08
C ILE A 232 -20.44 -9.39 7.94
N LEU A 233 -19.15 -9.14 8.16
CA LEU A 233 -18.68 -8.00 8.95
C LEU A 233 -19.13 -6.66 8.35
N THR A 234 -19.09 -6.54 7.02
CA THR A 234 -19.52 -5.32 6.32
C THR A 234 -21.02 -5.09 6.47
N ILE A 235 -21.84 -6.14 6.34
CA ILE A 235 -23.30 -6.06 6.55
C ILE A 235 -23.62 -5.65 7.99
N VAL A 236 -22.97 -6.28 8.96
CA VAL A 236 -23.11 -5.94 10.38
C VAL A 236 -22.74 -4.48 10.61
N TYR A 237 -21.56 -4.05 10.14
CA TYR A 237 -21.14 -2.66 10.27
C TYR A 237 -22.15 -1.69 9.64
N PHE A 238 -22.58 -1.94 8.40
CA PHE A 238 -23.52 -1.09 7.70
C PHE A 238 -24.84 -0.94 8.47
N ARG A 239 -25.38 -2.05 8.99
CA ARG A 239 -26.65 -2.05 9.74
C ARG A 239 -26.54 -1.33 11.08
N TYR A 240 -25.45 -1.53 11.83
CA TYR A 240 -25.35 -1.00 13.20
C TYR A 240 -24.79 0.42 13.26
N MET A 241 -23.85 0.78 12.39
CA MET A 241 -23.18 2.08 12.43
C MET A 241 -23.80 3.07 11.44
N GLU A 242 -24.03 2.65 10.20
CA GLU A 242 -24.45 3.58 9.15
C GLU A 242 -25.96 3.77 9.07
N TYR A 243 -26.73 2.67 9.17
CA TYR A 243 -28.19 2.73 9.08
C TYR A 243 -28.83 3.33 10.33
N LYS A 244 -28.40 2.91 11.53
CA LYS A 244 -28.91 3.52 12.78
C LYS A 244 -28.48 4.99 12.91
N GLY A 245 -27.23 5.33 12.59
CA GLY A 245 -26.75 6.72 12.67
C GLY A 245 -27.54 7.69 11.80
N LYS A 246 -27.97 7.27 10.60
CA LYS A 246 -28.81 8.10 9.71
C LYS A 246 -30.24 8.28 10.22
N ILE A 247 -30.80 7.30 10.94
CA ILE A 247 -32.16 7.38 11.50
C ILE A 247 -32.18 8.31 12.73
N PHE A 248 -31.11 8.31 13.53
CA PHE A 248 -31.02 9.14 14.74
C PHE A 248 -30.50 10.56 14.51
N GLY A 249 -30.36 10.99 13.24
CA GLY A 249 -30.17 12.40 12.91
C GLY A 249 -28.77 12.95 13.17
N ASP A 250 -27.76 12.11 13.37
CA ASP A 250 -26.37 12.54 13.42
C ASP A 250 -25.91 12.94 12.00
N ARG A 251 -26.21 14.20 11.66
CA ARG A 251 -25.67 14.88 10.48
C ARG A 251 -24.17 15.08 10.70
N PHE A 252 -23.39 14.14 10.18
CA PHE A 252 -21.99 14.41 9.84
C PHE A 252 -21.91 15.26 8.57
#